data_AF-A0AA39CTQ9-F1
#
_entry.id   AF-A0AA39CTQ9-F1
#
_cell.length_a   1.000
_cell.length_b   1.000
_cell.length_c   1.000
_cell.angle_alpha   90.00
_cell.angle_beta   90.00
_cell.angle_gamma   90.00
#
_symmetry.space_group_name_H-M   'P 1'
#
loop_
_entity.id
_entity.type
_entity.pdbx_description
1 polymer ?
#
loop_
_entity_poly.entity_id
_entity_poly.type
_entity_poly.pdbx_seq_one_letter_code
_entity_poly.pdbx_strand_id
1 'polypeptide(L)'
;MFFRTTCASALLLVACSGSATAQTADADALPFLHDLRDVLECGASADVQQAVVSRLRAARYADAAERLPYLRDWRFEQEGEDDDRRVTVITPPQSMTVHGVEVPRLFADAFGFSVALDPAQRDRLVAAYGLRLQSSTLQEPFELWSTPSTPIIVRSAGDGYRLGCAPSTRGNGAAERQLPVVEVQDLQDAIHCRADEGSMRRLQAFWQRLYEQPQFEWPQEVRSVNEVDYIVGDDDLHLLLIGLQAPIQAYGVSTHTIALAFGGFFGADLGDVALEPVLAQAGLDTSHRGGKAAWQRLLPPVAFSGGSWIPQHIVMRTNEGRVVAGCTSDYARSTTR
;
A
#
# COMPACT_ATOMS: atom_id res chain seq x y z
N MET A 1 60.69 -38.13 -18.37
CA MET A 1 61.03 -39.29 -17.51
C MET A 1 60.29 -39.14 -16.19
N PHE A 2 59.58 -40.19 -15.78
CA PHE A 2 58.87 -40.32 -14.51
C PHE A 2 59.84 -40.29 -13.31
N PHE A 3 59.41 -39.82 -12.13
CA PHE A 3 59.13 -40.70 -10.99
C PHE A 3 58.29 -40.01 -9.91
N ARG A 4 57.27 -40.74 -9.45
CA ARG A 4 56.33 -40.46 -8.36
C ARG A 4 56.94 -40.88 -7.01
N THR A 5 56.49 -40.25 -5.92
CA THR A 5 56.18 -40.86 -4.60
C THR A 5 55.59 -39.75 -3.71
N THR A 6 54.27 -39.55 -3.59
CA THR A 6 53.28 -40.15 -2.67
C THR A 6 53.57 -40.09 -1.16
N CYS A 7 52.55 -39.62 -0.43
CA CYS A 7 52.20 -39.77 0.99
C CYS A 7 52.83 -38.80 2.00
N ALA A 8 52.05 -37.81 2.45
CA ALA A 8 51.39 -37.91 3.77
C ALA A 8 50.40 -36.78 3.98
N SER A 9 49.15 -37.18 4.22
CA SER A 9 48.01 -36.36 4.57
C SER A 9 48.18 -35.76 5.97
N ALA A 10 47.86 -34.48 6.12
CA ALA A 10 47.40 -33.94 7.38
C ALA A 10 46.28 -32.94 7.09
N LEU A 11 45.05 -33.42 7.30
CA LEU A 11 43.83 -32.65 7.33
C LEU A 11 43.96 -31.49 8.31
N LEU A 12 43.81 -30.26 7.82
CA LEU A 12 43.27 -29.15 8.59
C LEU A 12 42.01 -28.68 7.88
N LEU A 13 40.96 -29.50 8.04
CA LEU A 13 39.57 -29.03 7.97
C LEU A 13 39.37 -28.06 9.14
N VAL A 14 39.78 -26.81 8.96
CA VAL A 14 39.20 -25.72 9.72
C VAL A 14 37.88 -25.43 9.05
N ALA A 15 36.83 -25.87 9.73
CA ALA A 15 35.45 -25.64 9.39
C ALA A 15 35.20 -24.13 9.22
N CYS A 16 35.18 -23.67 7.97
CA CYS A 16 34.34 -22.55 7.57
C CYS A 16 32.92 -23.07 7.33
N SER A 17 32.32 -23.70 8.35
CA SER A 17 30.87 -23.72 8.48
C SER A 17 30.43 -22.36 8.99
N GLY A 18 30.70 -21.33 8.18
CA GLY A 18 29.82 -20.17 8.14
C GLY A 18 28.57 -20.69 7.45
N SER A 19 27.61 -21.13 8.24
CA SER A 19 26.23 -21.29 7.81
C SER A 19 25.78 -19.93 7.31
N ALA A 20 26.09 -19.59 6.06
CA ALA A 20 25.34 -18.60 5.33
C ALA A 20 23.93 -19.16 5.31
N THR A 21 23.10 -18.66 6.20
CA THR A 21 21.67 -18.89 6.22
C THR A 21 21.11 -18.40 4.90
N ALA A 22 21.17 -19.25 3.87
CA ALA A 22 20.40 -19.15 2.64
C ALA A 22 18.94 -19.53 2.96
N GLN A 23 18.36 -18.89 3.98
CA GLN A 23 17.15 -19.35 4.64
C GLN A 23 16.05 -18.27 4.69
N THR A 24 16.09 -17.28 3.80
CA THR A 24 15.08 -16.19 3.80
C THR A 24 14.48 -15.88 2.44
N ALA A 25 15.10 -16.23 1.30
CA ALA A 25 14.52 -15.89 0.00
C ALA A 25 13.36 -16.81 -0.40
N ASP A 26 13.46 -18.11 -0.09
CA ASP A 26 12.48 -19.13 -0.52
C ASP A 26 11.33 -19.32 0.48
N ALA A 27 11.59 -19.02 1.76
CA ALA A 27 10.61 -19.17 2.84
C ALA A 27 9.40 -18.23 2.69
N ASP A 28 9.61 -17.02 2.17
CA ASP A 28 8.54 -16.03 1.96
C ASP A 28 7.94 -16.08 0.54
N ALA A 29 8.65 -16.71 -0.41
CA ALA A 29 8.21 -16.83 -1.80
C ALA A 29 6.98 -17.73 -1.94
N LEU A 30 7.02 -18.91 -1.32
CA LEU A 30 5.94 -19.89 -1.41
C LEU A 30 4.64 -19.40 -0.72
N PRO A 31 4.67 -18.83 0.51
CA PRO A 31 3.50 -18.20 1.10
C PRO A 31 2.94 -17.08 0.24
N PHE A 32 3.79 -16.20 -0.31
CA PHE A 32 3.32 -15.14 -1.19
C PHE A 32 2.62 -15.67 -2.45
N LEU A 33 3.15 -16.71 -3.10
CA LEU A 33 2.50 -17.34 -4.26
C LEU A 33 1.17 -18.01 -3.90
N HIS A 34 1.08 -18.60 -2.70
CA HIS A 34 -0.17 -19.15 -2.17
C HIS A 34 -1.20 -18.05 -1.96
N ASP A 35 -0.83 -17.00 -1.23
CA ASP A 35 -1.69 -15.85 -0.94
C ASP A 35 -2.16 -15.19 -2.24
N LEU A 36 -1.26 -15.01 -3.21
CA LEU A 36 -1.60 -14.44 -4.52
C LEU A 36 -2.58 -15.33 -5.29
N ARG A 37 -2.39 -16.65 -5.25
CA ARG A 37 -3.35 -17.58 -5.83
C ARG A 37 -4.70 -17.47 -5.13
N ASP A 38 -4.74 -17.42 -3.81
CA ASP A 38 -5.99 -17.27 -3.04
C ASP A 38 -6.72 -15.96 -3.40
N VAL A 39 -5.98 -14.87 -3.64
CA VAL A 39 -6.53 -13.60 -4.12
C VAL A 39 -7.14 -13.76 -5.52
N LEU A 40 -6.43 -14.42 -6.44
CA LEU A 40 -6.90 -14.65 -7.81
C LEU A 40 -8.04 -15.67 -7.89
N GLU A 41 -8.13 -16.58 -6.91
CA GLU A 41 -9.17 -17.60 -6.79
C GLU A 41 -10.37 -17.15 -5.92
N CYS A 42 -10.36 -15.89 -5.48
CA CYS A 42 -11.40 -15.26 -4.66
C CYS A 42 -11.64 -15.94 -3.30
N GLY A 43 -10.60 -16.59 -2.76
CA GLY A 43 -10.60 -17.26 -1.46
C GLY A 43 -9.84 -16.50 -0.36
N ALA A 44 -9.09 -15.45 -0.70
CA ALA A 44 -8.32 -14.66 0.27
C ALA A 44 -9.20 -13.87 1.24
N SER A 45 -8.73 -13.72 2.48
CA SER A 45 -9.27 -12.73 3.43
C SER A 45 -8.89 -11.30 3.03
N ALA A 46 -9.55 -10.30 3.62
CA ALA A 46 -9.22 -8.89 3.37
C ALA A 46 -7.75 -8.56 3.69
N ASP A 47 -7.21 -9.09 4.79
CA ASP A 47 -5.84 -8.87 5.22
C ASP A 47 -4.83 -9.49 4.24
N VAL A 48 -5.11 -10.71 3.78
CA VAL A 48 -4.28 -11.41 2.77
C VAL A 48 -4.30 -10.64 1.45
N GLN A 49 -5.48 -10.19 1.02
CA GLN A 49 -5.62 -9.38 -0.18
C GLN A 49 -4.81 -8.08 -0.07
N GLN A 50 -4.91 -7.34 1.04
CA GLN A 50 -4.14 -6.12 1.28
C GLN A 50 -2.63 -6.37 1.29
N ALA A 51 -2.18 -7.45 1.95
CA ALA A 51 -0.77 -7.80 2.01
C ALA A 51 -0.20 -8.14 0.61
N VAL A 52 -0.92 -8.91 -0.20
CA VAL A 52 -0.53 -9.26 -1.57
C VAL A 52 -0.45 -8.02 -2.46
N VAL A 53 -1.50 -7.19 -2.46
CA VAL A 53 -1.55 -6.00 -3.30
C VAL A 53 -0.42 -5.03 -2.91
N SER A 54 -0.21 -4.82 -1.61
CA SER A 54 0.84 -3.92 -1.11
C SER A 54 2.24 -4.39 -1.52
N ARG A 55 2.52 -5.70 -1.46
CA ARG A 55 3.81 -6.27 -1.91
C ARG A 55 4.01 -6.12 -3.41
N LEU A 56 3.01 -6.43 -4.22
CA LEU A 56 3.08 -6.28 -5.68
C LEU A 56 3.24 -4.81 -6.10
N ARG A 57 2.52 -3.91 -5.43
CA ARG A 57 2.61 -2.47 -5.67
C ARG A 57 3.97 -1.91 -5.27
N ALA A 58 4.48 -2.28 -4.09
CA ALA A 58 5.83 -1.91 -3.68
C ALA A 58 6.88 -2.38 -4.69
N ALA A 59 6.76 -3.62 -5.20
CA ALA A 59 7.67 -4.13 -6.22
C ALA A 59 7.58 -3.39 -7.57
N ARG A 60 6.37 -2.99 -7.99
CA ARG A 60 6.15 -2.19 -9.21
C ARG A 60 6.95 -0.88 -9.20
N TYR A 61 6.98 -0.18 -8.08
CA TYR A 61 7.58 1.16 -7.94
C TYR A 61 8.99 1.18 -7.32
N ALA A 62 9.58 -0.01 -7.15
CA ALA A 62 10.94 -0.19 -6.64
C ALA A 62 11.87 -0.63 -7.78
N ASP A 63 13.11 -0.16 -7.72
CA ASP A 63 14.19 -0.71 -8.56
C ASP A 63 14.40 -2.19 -8.24
N ALA A 64 14.85 -2.97 -9.22
CA ALA A 64 15.01 -4.42 -9.04
C ALA A 64 15.89 -4.80 -7.83
N ALA A 65 16.85 -3.96 -7.46
CA ALA A 65 17.72 -4.17 -6.29
C ALA A 65 17.01 -3.94 -4.94
N GLU A 66 15.98 -3.09 -4.91
CA GLU A 66 15.23 -2.72 -3.70
C GLU A 66 14.03 -3.64 -3.44
N ARG A 67 13.66 -4.47 -4.42
CA ARG A 67 12.56 -5.43 -4.29
C ARG A 67 12.91 -6.55 -3.33
N LEU A 68 11.87 -7.08 -2.67
CA LEU A 68 11.93 -8.35 -1.94
C LEU A 68 12.55 -9.43 -2.85
N PRO A 69 13.43 -10.31 -2.33
CA PRO A 69 14.18 -11.25 -3.16
C PRO A 69 13.32 -12.07 -4.14
N TYR A 70 12.14 -12.50 -3.69
CA TYR A 70 11.22 -13.30 -4.49
C TYR A 70 10.37 -12.51 -5.51
N LEU A 71 10.45 -11.17 -5.49
CA LEU A 71 9.80 -10.27 -6.45
C LEU A 71 10.77 -9.58 -7.42
N ARG A 72 12.08 -9.86 -7.33
CA ARG A 72 13.10 -9.18 -8.15
C ARG A 72 12.88 -9.38 -9.64
N ASP A 73 12.62 -10.62 -10.03
CA ASP A 73 12.50 -11.04 -11.44
C ASP A 73 11.08 -10.85 -12.01
N TRP A 74 10.16 -10.30 -11.22
CA TRP A 74 8.82 -9.97 -11.68
C TRP A 74 8.86 -8.71 -12.55
N ARG A 75 8.09 -8.72 -13.64
CA ARG A 75 7.98 -7.57 -14.55
C ARG A 75 6.62 -6.90 -14.40
N PHE A 76 6.64 -5.58 -14.46
CA PHE A 76 5.47 -4.73 -14.33
C PHE A 76 5.46 -3.76 -15.50
N GLU A 77 4.47 -3.88 -16.36
CA GLU A 77 4.31 -3.06 -17.56
C GLU A 77 2.95 -2.37 -17.51
N GLN A 78 2.91 -1.10 -17.89
CA GLN A 78 1.65 -0.36 -17.99
C GLN A 78 1.16 -0.42 -19.44
N GLU A 79 -0.07 -0.91 -19.63
CA GLU A 79 -0.81 -0.87 -20.88
C GLU A 79 -1.99 0.11 -20.76
N GLY A 80 -2.35 0.77 -21.86
CA GLY A 80 -3.41 1.79 -21.90
C GLY A 80 -2.88 3.21 -21.63
N GLU A 81 -3.21 4.14 -22.54
CA GLU A 81 -2.77 5.55 -22.47
C GLU A 81 -3.68 6.41 -21.58
N ASP A 82 -4.98 6.13 -21.56
CA ASP A 82 -6.01 6.88 -20.82
C ASP A 82 -6.27 6.28 -19.43
N ASP A 83 -6.54 7.12 -18.43
CA ASP A 83 -6.80 6.73 -17.03
C ASP A 83 -7.88 5.62 -16.93
N ASP A 84 -8.98 5.76 -17.66
CA ASP A 84 -10.09 4.79 -17.75
C ASP A 84 -9.69 3.37 -18.24
N ARG A 85 -8.56 3.26 -18.94
CA ARG A 85 -8.09 2.01 -19.57
C ARG A 85 -6.72 1.58 -19.09
N ARG A 86 -6.19 2.22 -18.05
CA ARG A 86 -4.90 1.82 -17.48
C ARG A 86 -5.01 0.43 -16.89
N VAL A 87 -4.12 -0.42 -17.34
CA VAL A 87 -3.95 -1.77 -16.82
C VAL A 87 -2.49 -1.95 -16.54
N THR A 88 -2.17 -2.56 -15.41
CA THR A 88 -0.81 -3.08 -15.23
C THR A 88 -0.77 -4.56 -15.48
N VAL A 89 0.11 -4.93 -16.41
CA VAL A 89 0.47 -6.29 -16.73
C VAL A 89 1.62 -6.70 -15.81
N ILE A 90 1.37 -7.75 -15.04
CA ILE A 90 2.31 -8.32 -14.09
C ILE A 90 2.74 -9.68 -14.64
N THR A 91 4.03 -9.82 -14.97
CA THR A 91 4.59 -11.06 -15.49
C THR A 91 5.46 -11.71 -14.42
N PRO A 92 4.99 -12.80 -13.76
CA PRO A 92 5.82 -13.58 -12.86
C PRO A 92 6.94 -14.30 -13.63
N PRO A 93 8.05 -14.69 -12.96
CA PRO A 93 9.15 -15.42 -13.60
C PRO A 93 8.76 -16.83 -14.04
N GLN A 94 7.68 -17.39 -13.48
CA GLN A 94 7.10 -18.67 -13.84
C GLN A 94 5.58 -18.53 -13.93
N SER A 95 4.96 -19.20 -14.90
CA SER A 95 3.50 -19.26 -15.01
C SER A 95 2.89 -19.82 -13.73
N MET A 96 1.74 -19.27 -13.33
CA MET A 96 0.95 -19.78 -12.21
C MET A 96 -0.25 -20.58 -12.73
N THR A 97 -0.89 -21.38 -11.88
CA THR A 97 -2.18 -22.00 -12.20
C THR A 97 -3.25 -21.42 -11.29
N VAL A 98 -4.32 -20.88 -11.88
CA VAL A 98 -5.43 -20.22 -11.19
C VAL A 98 -6.71 -20.75 -11.80
N HIS A 99 -7.64 -21.26 -10.99
CA HIS A 99 -8.89 -21.87 -11.46
C HIS A 99 -8.67 -22.95 -12.55
N GLY A 100 -7.53 -23.66 -12.48
CA GLY A 100 -7.14 -24.67 -13.47
C GLY A 100 -6.71 -24.11 -14.85
N VAL A 101 -6.46 -22.81 -14.95
CA VAL A 101 -5.91 -22.14 -16.13
C VAL A 101 -4.44 -21.83 -15.88
N GLU A 102 -3.57 -22.08 -16.87
CA GLU A 102 -2.18 -21.63 -16.81
C GLU A 102 -2.09 -20.14 -17.14
N VAL A 103 -1.46 -19.39 -16.26
CA VAL A 103 -1.47 -17.93 -16.24
C VAL A 103 -0.03 -17.42 -16.32
N PRO A 104 0.44 -17.04 -17.53
CA PRO A 104 1.76 -16.45 -17.69
C PRO A 104 1.80 -14.97 -17.30
N ARG A 105 0.63 -14.31 -17.20
CA ARG A 105 0.49 -12.88 -16.90
C ARG A 105 -0.77 -12.62 -16.08
N LEU A 106 -0.64 -11.72 -15.11
CA LEU A 106 -1.73 -11.19 -14.30
C LEU A 106 -2.00 -9.75 -14.71
N PHE A 107 -3.24 -9.31 -14.51
CA PHE A 107 -3.68 -7.97 -14.85
C PHE A 107 -4.25 -7.32 -13.60
N ALA A 108 -3.91 -6.07 -13.37
CA ALA A 108 -4.48 -5.27 -12.31
C ALA A 108 -5.06 -3.99 -12.91
N ASP A 109 -6.33 -3.74 -12.62
CA ASP A 109 -7.07 -2.54 -13.04
C ASP A 109 -8.16 -2.16 -12.01
N ALA A 110 -9.08 -1.28 -12.39
CA ALA A 110 -10.20 -0.83 -11.57
C ALA A 110 -11.13 -1.96 -11.04
N PHE A 111 -11.07 -3.16 -11.62
CA PHE A 111 -11.82 -4.34 -11.15
C PHE A 111 -10.99 -5.24 -10.23
N GLY A 112 -9.74 -4.86 -9.91
CA GLY A 112 -8.81 -5.63 -9.10
C GLY A 112 -7.93 -6.55 -9.95
N PHE A 113 -7.45 -7.63 -9.34
CA PHE A 113 -6.62 -8.60 -10.05
C PHE A 113 -7.45 -9.54 -10.92
N SER A 114 -6.91 -9.84 -12.09
CA SER A 114 -7.52 -10.75 -13.03
C SER A 114 -6.50 -11.49 -13.89
N VAL A 115 -6.95 -12.55 -14.55
CA VAL A 115 -6.17 -13.37 -15.48
C VAL A 115 -6.85 -13.36 -16.83
N ALA A 116 -6.06 -13.36 -17.91
CA ALA A 116 -6.61 -13.42 -19.26
C ALA A 116 -7.20 -14.80 -19.53
N LEU A 117 -8.34 -14.81 -20.24
CA LEU A 117 -8.98 -16.01 -20.74
C LEU A 117 -9.14 -15.95 -22.25
N ASP A 118 -8.92 -17.09 -22.90
CA ASP A 118 -9.43 -17.30 -24.25
C ASP A 118 -10.95 -17.60 -24.24
N PRO A 119 -11.65 -17.53 -25.39
CA PRO A 119 -13.09 -17.77 -25.45
C PRO A 119 -13.52 -19.16 -24.93
N ALA A 120 -12.73 -20.21 -25.17
CA ALA A 120 -13.05 -21.56 -24.74
C ALA A 120 -12.87 -21.74 -23.22
N GLN A 121 -11.86 -21.09 -22.64
CA GLN A 121 -11.66 -21.01 -21.19
C GLN A 121 -12.79 -20.23 -20.52
N ARG A 122 -13.21 -19.11 -21.11
CA ARG A 122 -14.37 -18.34 -20.66
C ARG A 122 -15.63 -19.20 -20.60
N ASP A 123 -15.97 -19.91 -21.68
CA ASP A 123 -17.17 -20.75 -21.71
C ASP A 123 -17.13 -21.87 -20.66
N ARG A 124 -15.96 -22.49 -20.49
CA ARG A 124 -15.75 -23.53 -19.48
C ARG A 124 -15.96 -22.98 -18.07
N LEU A 125 -15.37 -21.83 -17.74
CA LEU A 125 -15.47 -21.24 -16.40
C LEU A 125 -16.87 -20.69 -16.11
N VAL A 126 -17.50 -20.04 -17.09
CA VAL A 126 -18.90 -19.59 -16.98
C VAL A 126 -19.81 -20.78 -16.67
N ALA A 127 -19.65 -21.90 -17.37
CA ALA A 127 -20.42 -23.11 -17.11
C ALA A 127 -20.09 -23.74 -15.75
N ALA A 128 -18.80 -23.87 -15.41
CA ALA A 128 -18.35 -24.49 -14.17
C ALA A 128 -18.85 -23.77 -12.91
N TYR A 129 -18.88 -22.44 -12.95
CA TYR A 129 -19.33 -21.60 -11.83
C TYR A 129 -20.80 -21.17 -11.94
N GLY A 130 -21.51 -21.62 -12.99
CA GLY A 130 -22.91 -21.25 -13.22
C GLY A 130 -23.12 -19.74 -13.37
N LEU A 131 -22.13 -19.02 -13.91
CA LEU A 131 -22.19 -17.57 -14.09
C LEU A 131 -23.25 -17.24 -15.15
N ARG A 132 -23.88 -16.08 -14.99
CA ARG A 132 -24.87 -15.57 -15.95
C ARG A 132 -24.44 -14.21 -16.44
N LEU A 133 -24.68 -13.94 -17.72
CA LEU A 133 -24.47 -12.61 -18.29
C LEU A 133 -25.42 -11.63 -17.57
N GLN A 134 -24.85 -10.70 -16.79
CA GLN A 134 -25.61 -9.73 -15.99
C GLN A 134 -25.81 -8.42 -16.75
N SER A 135 -24.78 -7.96 -17.45
CA SER A 135 -24.82 -6.68 -18.15
C SER A 135 -24.12 -6.77 -19.49
N SER A 136 -24.73 -6.10 -20.47
CA SER A 136 -24.04 -5.63 -21.66
C SER A 136 -24.21 -4.12 -21.75
N THR A 137 -23.10 -3.39 -21.65
CA THR A 137 -23.06 -1.92 -21.60
C THR A 137 -22.38 -1.37 -22.85
N LEU A 138 -22.56 -0.07 -23.14
CA LEU A 138 -21.82 0.64 -24.20
C LEU A 138 -20.42 1.10 -23.75
N GLN A 139 -20.10 0.90 -22.47
CA GLN A 139 -18.79 1.17 -21.87
C GLN A 139 -18.22 -0.14 -21.34
N GLU A 140 -16.90 -0.28 -21.36
CA GLU A 140 -16.23 -1.48 -20.85
C GLU A 140 -16.47 -1.66 -19.34
N PRO A 141 -16.58 -2.91 -18.85
CA PRO A 141 -16.64 -4.14 -19.64
C PRO A 141 -17.97 -4.28 -20.40
N PHE A 142 -17.91 -4.52 -21.71
CA PHE A 142 -19.08 -4.66 -22.57
C PHE A 142 -19.94 -5.89 -22.24
N GLU A 143 -19.35 -6.89 -21.58
CA GLU A 143 -20.00 -8.12 -21.15
C GLU A 143 -19.47 -8.48 -19.75
N LEU A 144 -20.38 -8.78 -18.81
CA LEU A 144 -20.04 -9.22 -17.46
C LEU A 144 -20.86 -10.46 -17.10
N TRP A 145 -20.18 -11.57 -16.83
CA TRP A 145 -20.76 -12.78 -16.28
C TRP A 145 -20.48 -12.87 -14.79
N SER A 146 -21.52 -12.99 -13.99
CA SER A 146 -21.43 -13.20 -12.55
C SER A 146 -22.70 -13.87 -12.01
N THR A 147 -22.68 -14.21 -10.73
CA THR A 147 -23.84 -14.72 -10.00
C THR A 147 -23.73 -14.31 -8.53
N PRO A 148 -24.84 -14.12 -7.80
CA PRO A 148 -24.80 -13.81 -6.37
C PRO A 148 -24.17 -14.91 -5.50
N SER A 149 -24.05 -16.12 -6.03
CA SER A 149 -23.59 -17.30 -5.28
C SER A 149 -22.07 -17.48 -5.24
N THR A 150 -21.30 -16.71 -6.00
CA THR A 150 -19.83 -16.75 -5.97
C THR A 150 -19.24 -15.36 -6.18
N PRO A 151 -18.12 -15.03 -5.53
CA PRO A 151 -17.38 -13.81 -5.82
C PRO A 151 -16.68 -13.82 -7.19
N ILE A 152 -16.73 -14.91 -7.97
CA ILE A 152 -16.05 -14.99 -9.27
C ILE A 152 -16.81 -14.20 -10.35
N ILE A 153 -16.08 -13.40 -11.12
CA ILE A 153 -16.59 -12.69 -12.29
C ILE A 153 -15.74 -12.99 -13.53
N VAL A 154 -16.39 -13.04 -14.68
CA VAL A 154 -15.73 -12.98 -15.98
C VAL A 154 -16.23 -11.75 -16.71
N ARG A 155 -15.33 -11.01 -17.35
CA ARG A 155 -15.69 -9.81 -18.11
C ARG A 155 -14.98 -9.75 -19.44
N SER A 156 -15.53 -9.01 -20.40
CA SER A 156 -14.78 -8.61 -21.59
C SER A 156 -13.73 -7.55 -21.25
N ALA A 157 -12.61 -7.57 -21.98
CA ALA A 157 -11.53 -6.61 -21.87
C ALA A 157 -10.78 -6.51 -23.20
N GLY A 158 -10.95 -5.39 -23.93
CA GLY A 158 -10.45 -5.27 -25.29
C GLY A 158 -10.95 -6.40 -26.19
N ASP A 159 -10.02 -7.10 -26.84
CA ASP A 159 -10.32 -8.22 -27.74
C ASP A 159 -10.52 -9.57 -27.04
N GLY A 160 -10.43 -9.62 -25.70
CA GLY A 160 -10.44 -10.87 -24.92
C GLY A 160 -11.34 -10.84 -23.70
N TYR A 161 -11.09 -11.78 -22.79
CA TYR A 161 -11.81 -11.93 -21.54
C TYR A 161 -10.87 -11.91 -20.34
N ARG A 162 -11.36 -11.46 -19.19
CA ARG A 162 -10.65 -11.45 -17.91
C ARG A 162 -11.48 -12.16 -16.85
N LEU A 163 -10.85 -13.07 -16.12
CA LEU A 163 -11.38 -13.71 -14.92
C LEU A 163 -10.81 -13.02 -13.70
N GLY A 164 -11.67 -12.63 -12.76
CA GLY A 164 -11.23 -12.07 -11.49
C GLY A 164 -12.31 -12.18 -10.43
N CYS A 165 -12.10 -11.47 -9.34
CA CYS A 165 -13.06 -11.42 -8.25
C CYS A 165 -13.94 -10.19 -8.37
N ALA A 166 -15.19 -10.32 -7.94
CA ALA A 166 -16.12 -9.22 -7.78
C ALA A 166 -15.45 -8.21 -6.86
N PRO A 167 -15.35 -6.94 -7.28
CA PRO A 167 -14.76 -5.92 -6.42
C PRO A 167 -15.54 -5.87 -5.12
N SER A 168 -14.83 -5.92 -4.00
CA SER A 168 -15.40 -5.65 -2.68
C SER A 168 -15.76 -4.17 -2.64
N THR A 169 -16.95 -3.81 -3.09
CA THR A 169 -17.39 -2.42 -3.11
C THR A 169 -17.60 -1.92 -1.68
N ARG A 170 -16.57 -1.32 -1.09
CA ARG A 170 -16.77 -0.33 -0.01
C ARG A 170 -17.24 0.97 -0.67
N GLY A 171 -18.53 1.01 -1.01
CA GLY A 171 -19.19 2.26 -1.42
C GLY A 171 -19.34 2.44 -2.93
N ASN A 172 -20.42 3.14 -3.27
CA ASN A 172 -20.92 3.36 -4.61
C ASN A 172 -19.92 4.08 -5.52
N GLY A 173 -19.97 3.73 -6.80
CA GLY A 173 -19.12 4.27 -7.86
C GLY A 173 -18.89 5.77 -7.74
N ALA A 174 -17.67 6.14 -7.37
CA ALA A 174 -17.14 7.42 -7.76
C ALA A 174 -16.73 7.28 -9.22
N ALA A 175 -17.61 7.74 -10.10
CA ALA A 175 -17.19 8.21 -11.41
C ALA A 175 -15.88 8.99 -11.24
N GLU A 176 -14.98 8.80 -12.20
CA GLU A 176 -13.69 9.45 -12.38
C GLU A 176 -13.84 11.00 -12.33
N ARG A 177 -14.14 11.53 -11.15
CA ARG A 177 -14.10 12.96 -10.89
C ARG A 177 -12.63 13.27 -10.96
N GLN A 178 -12.27 14.24 -11.80
CA GLN A 178 -10.98 14.93 -11.75
C GLN A 178 -10.83 15.58 -10.37
N LEU A 179 -10.50 14.74 -9.39
CA LEU A 179 -10.28 15.13 -8.03
C LEU A 179 -8.97 15.92 -8.02
N PRO A 180 -8.85 16.97 -7.20
CA PRO A 180 -7.61 17.71 -7.05
C PRO A 180 -6.45 16.77 -6.68
N VAL A 181 -5.34 16.81 -7.43
CA VAL A 181 -4.13 16.02 -7.13
C VAL A 181 -3.43 16.64 -5.92
N VAL A 182 -2.99 15.80 -4.98
CA VAL A 182 -2.20 16.23 -3.83
C VAL A 182 -0.74 16.36 -4.23
N GLU A 183 -0.08 17.42 -3.77
CA GLU A 183 1.35 17.62 -3.97
C GLU A 183 2.13 17.22 -2.72
N VAL A 184 3.43 16.94 -2.88
CA VAL A 184 4.33 16.67 -1.73
C VAL A 184 4.28 17.79 -0.70
N GLN A 185 4.19 19.03 -1.16
CA GLN A 185 4.10 20.21 -0.30
C GLN A 185 2.82 20.20 0.56
N ASP A 186 1.68 19.75 0.01
CA ASP A 186 0.44 19.64 0.77
C ASP A 186 0.59 18.65 1.94
N LEU A 187 1.25 17.51 1.71
CA LEU A 187 1.52 16.51 2.74
C LEU A 187 2.42 17.10 3.84
N GLN A 188 3.49 17.78 3.45
CA GLN A 188 4.43 18.40 4.39
C GLN A 188 3.77 19.53 5.19
N ASP A 189 2.96 20.36 4.55
CA ASP A 189 2.25 21.43 5.24
C ASP A 189 1.20 20.87 6.19
N ALA A 190 0.52 19.78 5.86
CA ALA A 190 -0.38 19.11 6.81
C ALA A 190 0.39 18.55 8.02
N ILE A 191 1.50 17.86 7.81
CA ILE A 191 2.36 17.32 8.88
C ILE A 191 2.85 18.45 9.82
N HIS A 192 3.11 19.63 9.26
CA HIS A 192 3.62 20.80 9.98
C HIS A 192 2.52 21.78 10.45
N CYS A 193 1.25 21.40 10.41
CA CYS A 193 0.11 22.27 10.76
C CYS A 193 0.04 23.62 9.99
N ARG A 194 0.52 23.64 8.75
CA ARG A 194 0.49 24.81 7.85
C ARG A 194 -0.47 24.65 6.67
N ALA A 195 -1.15 23.50 6.55
CA ALA A 195 -2.09 23.26 5.46
C ALA A 195 -3.22 24.28 5.47
N ASP A 196 -3.42 24.94 4.32
CA ASP A 196 -4.55 25.83 4.08
C ASP A 196 -5.81 25.07 3.64
N GLU A 197 -6.92 25.78 3.46
CA GLU A 197 -8.18 25.19 3.01
C GLU A 197 -8.11 24.53 1.62
N GLY A 198 -7.21 24.99 0.74
CA GLY A 198 -6.98 24.35 -0.55
C GLY A 198 -6.26 23.00 -0.39
N SER A 199 -5.22 22.99 0.44
CA SER A 199 -4.40 21.84 0.78
C SER A 199 -5.24 20.77 1.48
N MET A 200 -6.06 21.16 2.45
CA MET A 200 -6.98 20.25 3.15
C MET A 200 -8.00 19.61 2.19
N ARG A 201 -8.51 20.37 1.19
CA ARG A 201 -9.40 19.82 0.16
C ARG A 201 -8.68 18.82 -0.76
N ARG A 202 -7.44 19.10 -1.16
CA ARG A 202 -6.60 18.16 -1.93
C ARG A 202 -6.30 16.88 -1.12
N LEU A 203 -5.98 17.03 0.16
CA LEU A 203 -5.73 15.90 1.07
C LEU A 203 -6.98 15.05 1.30
N GLN A 204 -8.15 15.67 1.45
CA GLN A 204 -9.42 14.95 1.53
C GLN A 204 -9.68 14.16 0.23
N ALA A 205 -9.45 14.77 -0.92
CA ALA A 205 -9.61 14.11 -2.21
C ALA A 205 -8.63 12.95 -2.40
N PHE A 206 -7.38 13.13 -1.97
CA PHE A 206 -6.38 12.05 -1.92
C PHE A 206 -6.82 10.90 -1.03
N TRP A 207 -7.28 11.18 0.19
CA TRP A 207 -7.80 10.16 1.09
C TRP A 207 -9.01 9.44 0.52
N GLN A 208 -9.94 10.19 -0.09
CA GLN A 208 -11.11 9.63 -0.75
C GLN A 208 -10.70 8.66 -1.86
N ARG A 209 -9.70 9.00 -2.69
CA ARG A 209 -9.18 8.06 -3.69
C ARG A 209 -8.59 6.80 -3.06
N LEU A 210 -7.81 6.94 -1.99
CA LEU A 210 -7.24 5.76 -1.32
C LEU A 210 -8.32 4.84 -0.73
N TYR A 211 -9.41 5.41 -0.25
CA TYR A 211 -10.50 4.66 0.33
C TYR A 211 -11.43 4.01 -0.70
N GLU A 212 -11.70 4.72 -1.81
CA GLU A 212 -12.69 4.31 -2.82
C GLU A 212 -12.09 3.51 -3.98
N GLN A 213 -10.83 3.77 -4.34
CA GLN A 213 -10.19 3.09 -5.47
C GLN A 213 -9.54 1.76 -5.04
N PRO A 214 -9.53 0.75 -5.91
CA PRO A 214 -8.73 -0.44 -5.71
C PRO A 214 -7.27 -0.07 -5.44
N GLN A 215 -6.60 -0.77 -4.53
CA GLN A 215 -5.26 -0.38 -4.06
C GLN A 215 -4.21 -0.33 -5.17
N PHE A 216 -4.43 -1.08 -6.25
CA PHE A 216 -3.56 -1.08 -7.41
C PHE A 216 -3.73 0.18 -8.30
N GLU A 217 -4.87 0.86 -8.21
CA GLU A 217 -5.20 2.13 -8.88
C GLU A 217 -4.91 3.37 -8.01
N TRP A 218 -4.36 3.19 -6.81
CA TRP A 218 -3.94 4.32 -5.99
C TRP A 218 -2.95 5.23 -6.73
N PRO A 219 -2.88 6.53 -6.36
CA PRO A 219 -1.88 7.46 -6.88
C PRO A 219 -0.48 6.85 -6.85
N GLN A 220 0.32 7.04 -7.90
CA GLN A 220 1.63 6.38 -8.05
C GLN A 220 2.57 6.72 -6.88
N GLU A 221 2.38 7.89 -6.27
CA GLU A 221 3.09 8.37 -5.10
C GLU A 221 2.86 7.49 -3.86
N VAL A 222 1.81 6.66 -3.83
CA VAL A 222 1.52 5.73 -2.75
C VAL A 222 2.02 4.34 -3.11
N ARG A 223 2.80 3.72 -2.24
CA ARG A 223 3.32 2.35 -2.38
C ARG A 223 2.55 1.32 -1.56
N SER A 224 2.04 1.71 -0.39
CA SER A 224 1.32 0.82 0.53
C SER A 224 0.42 1.61 1.48
N VAL A 225 -0.58 0.95 2.05
CA VAL A 225 -1.33 1.43 3.21
C VAL A 225 -1.45 0.26 4.18
N ASN A 226 -1.05 0.47 5.43
CA ASN A 226 -1.11 -0.54 6.48
C ASN A 226 -1.81 0.04 7.70
N GLU A 227 -2.68 -0.73 8.32
CA GLU A 227 -3.20 -0.42 9.64
C GLU A 227 -2.23 -0.96 10.69
N VAL A 228 -1.84 -0.12 11.64
CA VAL A 228 -0.85 -0.44 12.68
C VAL A 228 -1.32 0.10 14.01
N ASP A 229 -1.17 -0.72 15.04
CA ASP A 229 -1.47 -0.38 16.42
C ASP A 229 -0.15 -0.20 17.18
N TYR A 230 0.16 1.05 17.54
CA TYR A 230 1.30 1.37 18.40
C TYR A 230 0.84 1.64 19.82
N ILE A 231 1.74 1.50 20.80
CA ILE A 231 1.48 1.91 22.17
C ILE A 231 2.31 3.17 22.48
N VAL A 232 1.68 4.20 23.03
CA VAL A 232 2.34 5.45 23.45
C VAL A 232 2.10 5.66 24.95
N GLY A 233 3.06 5.27 25.78
CA GLY A 233 2.86 5.24 27.22
C GLY A 233 1.88 4.13 27.59
N ASP A 234 0.69 4.50 28.07
CA ASP A 234 -0.39 3.56 28.43
C ASP A 234 -1.56 3.59 27.41
N ASP A 235 -1.47 4.41 26.36
CA ASP A 235 -2.54 4.62 25.37
C ASP A 235 -2.24 3.89 24.04
N ASP A 236 -3.28 3.31 23.44
CA ASP A 236 -3.23 2.72 22.10
C ASP A 236 -3.36 3.82 21.03
N LEU A 237 -2.46 3.76 20.04
CA LEU A 237 -2.42 4.66 18.90
C LEU A 237 -2.65 3.84 17.61
N HIS A 238 -3.90 3.83 17.16
CA HIS A 238 -4.31 3.22 15.90
C HIS A 238 -4.01 4.15 14.72
N LEU A 239 -3.10 3.72 13.84
CA LEU A 239 -2.66 4.50 12.67
C LEU A 239 -2.88 3.76 11.37
N LEU A 240 -3.27 4.51 10.36
CA LEU A 240 -3.09 4.16 8.95
C LEU A 240 -1.74 4.73 8.49
N LEU A 241 -0.78 3.84 8.24
CA LEU A 241 0.52 4.18 7.68
C LEU A 241 0.48 4.07 6.16
N ILE A 242 0.65 5.19 5.47
CA ILE A 242 0.71 5.24 4.02
C ILE A 242 2.18 5.37 3.61
N GLY A 243 2.68 4.34 2.94
CA GLY A 243 4.02 4.35 2.36
C GLY A 243 4.04 5.15 1.04
N LEU A 244 5.02 6.03 0.89
CA LEU A 244 5.21 6.92 -0.25
C LEU A 244 6.33 6.44 -1.17
N GLN A 245 6.23 6.80 -2.45
CA GLN A 245 7.24 6.50 -3.46
C GLN A 245 8.48 7.37 -3.31
N ALA A 246 8.28 8.69 -3.26
CA ALA A 246 9.33 9.64 -2.97
C ALA A 246 9.31 9.99 -1.47
N PRO A 247 10.48 10.19 -0.85
CA PRO A 247 10.53 10.61 0.53
C PRO A 247 10.05 12.05 0.66
N ILE A 248 9.46 12.36 1.80
CA ILE A 248 9.14 13.72 2.24
C ILE A 248 10.06 14.13 3.39
N GLN A 249 10.19 15.43 3.62
CA GLN A 249 10.86 15.95 4.82
C GLN A 249 9.81 16.27 5.88
N ALA A 250 9.95 15.68 7.06
CA ALA A 250 9.12 15.94 8.23
C ALA A 250 10.03 16.17 9.43
N TYR A 251 9.98 17.37 10.01
CA TYR A 251 10.75 17.76 11.21
C TYR A 251 12.28 17.49 11.09
N GLY A 252 12.84 17.74 9.90
CA GLY A 252 14.26 17.53 9.61
C GLY A 252 14.65 16.07 9.34
N VAL A 253 13.67 15.16 9.26
CA VAL A 253 13.86 13.74 8.95
C VAL A 253 13.26 13.43 7.58
N SER A 254 14.01 12.72 6.75
CA SER A 254 13.50 12.17 5.50
C SER A 254 12.76 10.87 5.75
N THR A 255 11.51 10.77 5.33
CA THR A 255 10.69 9.57 5.54
C THR A 255 9.83 9.26 4.32
N HIS A 256 9.55 7.98 4.12
CA HIS A 256 8.62 7.49 3.10
C HIS A 256 7.27 7.14 3.71
N THR A 257 6.93 7.60 4.91
CA THR A 257 5.73 7.14 5.60
C THR A 257 4.97 8.30 6.21
N ILE A 258 3.73 8.51 5.76
CA ILE A 258 2.76 9.37 6.43
C ILE A 258 1.87 8.51 7.32
N ALA A 259 1.41 9.10 8.42
CA ALA A 259 0.61 8.45 9.44
C ALA A 259 -0.70 9.23 9.64
N LEU A 260 -1.82 8.53 9.64
CA LEU A 260 -3.15 9.09 9.84
C LEU A 260 -3.83 8.39 11.00
N ALA A 261 -4.55 9.12 11.85
CA ALA A 261 -5.44 8.51 12.83
C ALA A 261 -6.88 8.96 12.61
N PHE A 262 -7.82 8.03 12.82
CA PHE A 262 -9.23 8.35 12.93
C PHE A 262 -9.43 9.27 14.14
N GLY A 263 -9.76 10.54 13.89
CA GLY A 263 -9.79 11.58 14.94
C GLY A 263 -9.08 12.88 14.56
N GLY A 264 -8.39 12.93 13.41
CA GLY A 264 -7.85 14.17 12.84
C GLY A 264 -6.35 14.37 13.03
N PHE A 265 -5.61 13.31 13.37
CA PHE A 265 -4.15 13.33 13.31
C PHE A 265 -3.67 13.08 11.88
N PHE A 266 -2.79 13.95 11.39
CA PHE A 266 -2.05 13.83 10.15
C PHE A 266 -0.57 14.08 10.42
N GLY A 267 0.27 13.07 10.22
CA GLY A 267 1.69 13.14 10.54
C GLY A 267 2.55 12.22 9.70
N ALA A 268 3.71 11.92 10.22
CA ALA A 268 4.66 10.99 9.65
C ALA A 268 5.21 10.05 10.72
N ASP A 269 5.40 8.79 10.33
CA ASP A 269 6.22 7.86 11.08
C ASP A 269 7.67 8.10 10.68
N LEU A 270 8.47 8.59 11.64
CA LEU A 270 9.87 8.94 11.43
C LEU A 270 10.82 7.77 11.74
N GLY A 271 10.30 6.66 12.24
CA GLY A 271 11.07 5.47 12.60
C GLY A 271 11.90 5.65 13.87
N ASP A 272 13.00 4.90 13.95
CA ASP A 272 13.95 4.93 15.08
C ASP A 272 14.93 6.10 14.91
N VAL A 273 14.45 7.30 15.21
CA VAL A 273 15.23 8.54 15.17
C VAL A 273 15.38 9.15 16.55
N ALA A 274 16.42 9.97 16.73
CA ALA A 274 16.57 10.74 17.95
C ALA A 274 15.37 11.68 18.13
N LEU A 275 14.75 11.62 19.31
CA LEU A 275 13.56 12.41 19.64
C LEU A 275 13.85 13.91 19.78
N GLU A 276 15.00 14.26 20.37
CA GLU A 276 15.31 15.64 20.75
C GLU A 276 15.36 16.61 19.54
N PRO A 277 16.01 16.27 18.40
CA PRO A 277 15.97 17.11 17.21
C PRO A 277 14.54 17.32 16.66
N VAL A 278 13.71 16.28 16.70
CA VAL A 278 12.31 16.34 16.23
C VAL A 278 11.49 17.27 17.12
N LEU A 279 11.64 17.17 18.45
CA LEU A 279 10.99 18.08 19.40
C LEU A 279 11.45 19.53 19.16
N ALA A 280 12.74 19.77 18.92
CA ALA A 280 13.24 21.11 18.63
C ALA A 280 12.64 21.70 17.36
N GLN A 281 12.60 20.93 16.27
CA GLN A 281 11.97 21.35 15.00
C GLN A 281 10.46 21.60 15.15
N ALA A 282 9.80 20.88 16.06
CA ALA A 282 8.39 21.11 16.38
C ALA A 282 8.14 22.32 17.31
N GLY A 283 9.20 22.94 17.86
CA GLY A 283 9.11 24.00 18.86
C GLY A 283 8.65 23.48 20.23
N LEU A 284 9.03 22.25 20.57
CA LEU A 284 8.71 21.50 21.79
C LEU A 284 9.95 21.19 22.64
N ASP A 285 11.10 21.79 22.31
CA ASP A 285 12.39 21.64 22.99
C ASP A 285 12.34 21.95 24.49
N THR A 286 11.48 22.87 24.93
CA THR A 286 11.34 23.26 26.34
C THR A 286 10.39 22.37 27.15
N SER A 287 9.67 21.45 26.49
CA SER A 287 8.64 20.57 27.09
C SER A 287 9.19 19.21 27.57
N HIS A 288 10.51 18.98 27.50
CA HIS A 288 11.23 17.72 27.74
C HIS A 288 11.18 17.18 29.18
N ARG A 289 10.50 17.84 30.12
CA ARG A 289 10.57 17.45 31.54
C ARG A 289 9.60 16.32 31.89
N GLY A 290 10.16 15.10 31.81
CA GLY A 290 9.79 13.93 32.61
C GLY A 290 8.84 12.95 31.93
N GLY A 291 9.29 11.71 31.73
CA GLY A 291 8.46 10.48 31.59
C GLY A 291 7.33 10.44 30.56
N LYS A 292 7.12 11.50 29.78
CA LYS A 292 6.04 11.60 28.81
C LYS A 292 6.39 10.83 27.55
N ALA A 293 5.41 10.12 27.00
CA ALA A 293 5.49 9.48 25.70
C ALA A 293 4.94 10.37 24.57
N ALA A 294 4.27 11.48 24.91
CA ALA A 294 3.71 12.44 23.95
C ALA A 294 3.94 13.90 24.38
N TRP A 295 4.21 14.76 23.41
CA TRP A 295 4.41 16.20 23.55
C TRP A 295 3.54 16.95 22.57
N GLN A 296 2.83 17.97 23.06
CA GLN A 296 1.90 18.74 22.23
C GLN A 296 2.05 20.24 22.45
N ARG A 297 1.83 21.01 21.39
CA ARG A 297 1.80 22.48 21.43
C ARG A 297 0.68 23.01 20.56
N LEU A 298 -0.25 23.72 21.19
CA LEU A 298 -1.30 24.49 20.52
C LEU A 298 -0.69 25.60 19.67
N LEU A 299 -1.24 25.77 18.48
CA LEU A 299 -0.93 26.86 17.57
C LEU A 299 -2.06 27.89 17.56
N PRO A 300 -1.80 29.10 17.02
CA PRO A 300 -2.86 30.08 16.82
C PRO A 300 -4.02 29.53 15.98
N PRO A 301 -5.28 29.96 16.25
CA PRO A 301 -6.41 29.53 15.45
C PRO A 301 -6.27 29.91 13.98
N VAL A 302 -6.66 29.01 13.09
CA VAL A 302 -6.70 29.21 11.64
C VAL A 302 -8.16 29.26 11.19
N ALA A 303 -8.51 30.26 10.38
CA ALA A 303 -9.86 30.40 9.85
C ALA A 303 -10.08 29.48 8.64
N PHE A 304 -11.17 28.74 8.66
CA PHE A 304 -11.69 27.95 7.54
C PHE A 304 -13.14 28.36 7.26
N SER A 305 -13.63 28.09 6.06
CA SER A 305 -15.02 28.37 5.67
C SER A 305 -16.09 27.82 6.63
N GLY A 306 -15.78 26.77 7.40
CA GLY A 306 -16.67 26.13 8.38
C GLY A 306 -16.41 26.45 9.86
N GLY A 307 -15.48 27.36 10.18
CA GLY A 307 -15.15 27.73 11.57
C GLY A 307 -13.67 28.03 11.81
N SER A 308 -13.30 28.18 13.08
CA SER A 308 -11.89 28.33 13.49
C SER A 308 -11.34 26.99 13.97
N TRP A 309 -10.18 26.62 13.45
CA TRP A 309 -9.47 25.39 13.78
C TRP A 309 -8.28 25.73 14.67
N ILE A 310 -8.04 24.96 15.73
CA ILE A 310 -6.86 25.15 16.59
C ILE A 310 -5.91 23.97 16.35
N PRO A 311 -4.94 24.13 15.43
CA PRO A 311 -3.99 23.06 15.17
C PRO A 311 -3.04 22.86 16.35
N GLN A 312 -2.51 21.65 16.47
CA GLN A 312 -1.56 21.27 17.50
C GLN A 312 -0.43 20.49 16.86
N HIS A 313 0.81 20.96 17.07
CA HIS A 313 1.96 20.09 16.85
C HIS A 313 1.90 18.99 17.90
N ILE A 314 2.03 17.74 17.47
CA ILE A 314 2.16 16.59 18.35
C ILE A 314 3.37 15.75 17.93
N VAL A 315 4.19 15.36 18.89
CA VAL A 315 5.29 14.41 18.74
C VAL A 315 5.08 13.32 19.76
N MET A 316 5.16 12.07 19.34
CA MET A 316 4.95 10.87 20.14
C MET A 316 6.16 9.96 20.00
N ARG A 317 6.54 9.34 21.10
CA ARG A 317 7.48 8.23 21.12
C ARG A 317 6.71 6.99 21.52
N THR A 318 6.65 6.02 20.62
CA THR A 318 6.01 4.74 20.88
C THR A 318 6.87 3.89 21.84
N ASN A 319 6.25 2.93 22.50
CA ASN A 319 6.93 2.01 23.43
C ASN A 319 7.93 1.11 22.70
N GLU A 320 7.73 0.88 21.40
CA GLU A 320 8.66 0.20 20.50
C GLU A 320 9.83 1.09 20.08
N GLY A 321 9.88 2.34 20.55
CA GLY A 321 10.97 3.28 20.34
C GLY A 321 10.82 4.17 19.09
N ARG A 322 9.75 4.01 18.31
CA ARG A 322 9.52 4.81 17.09
C ARG A 322 9.11 6.23 17.45
N VAL A 323 9.46 7.20 16.60
CA VAL A 323 9.00 8.58 16.72
C VAL A 323 7.95 8.86 15.65
N VAL A 324 6.77 9.29 16.08
CA VAL A 324 5.66 9.71 15.21
C VAL A 324 5.39 11.19 15.47
N ALA A 325 5.35 12.01 14.43
CA ALA A 325 5.20 13.46 14.59
C ALA A 325 4.28 14.04 13.53
N GLY A 326 3.47 15.03 13.89
CA GLY A 326 2.52 15.61 12.96
C GLY A 326 1.66 16.72 13.54
N CYS A 327 0.56 16.94 12.85
CA CYS A 327 -0.49 17.85 13.23
C CYS A 327 -1.71 17.07 13.72
N THR A 328 -2.30 17.53 14.82
CA THR A 328 -3.64 17.13 15.23
C THR A 328 -4.47 18.38 15.48
N SER A 329 -5.74 18.19 15.76
CA SER A 329 -6.61 19.29 16.10
C SER A 329 -7.77 18.92 16.99
N ASP A 330 -8.13 19.88 17.84
CA ASP A 330 -9.41 19.89 18.49
C ASP A 330 -10.38 20.73 17.65
N TYR A 331 -11.48 20.12 17.22
CA TYR A 331 -12.54 20.84 16.52
C TYR A 331 -13.34 21.69 17.52
N ALA A 332 -12.99 22.96 17.66
CA ALA A 332 -13.82 23.94 18.35
C ALA A 332 -14.94 24.42 17.39
N ARG A 333 -16.08 23.73 17.40
CA ARG A 333 -17.26 24.17 16.62
C ARG A 333 -17.60 25.59 17.07
N SER A 334 -17.50 26.56 16.15
CA SER A 334 -17.91 27.93 16.41
C SER A 334 -19.37 27.95 16.87
N THR A 335 -19.60 28.27 18.13
CA THR A 335 -20.92 28.70 18.61
C THR A 335 -21.05 30.19 18.34
N THR A 336 -21.38 30.56 17.10
CA THR A 336 -21.96 31.88 16.84
C THR A 336 -23.30 31.72 16.14
N ARG A 337 -24.34 32.18 16.85
CA ARG A 337 -25.66 32.53 16.34
C ARG A 337 -25.57 33.77 15.47
#